data_AF-A0A2P6FY19-F1
#
_entry.id   AF-A0A2P6FY19-F1
#
_cell.length_a   1.000
_cell.length_b   1.000
_cell.length_c   1.000
_cell.angle_alpha   90.00
_cell.angle_beta   90.00
_cell.angle_gamma   90.00
#
_symmetry.space_group_name_H-M   'P 1'
#
loop_
_entity.id
_entity.type
_entity.pdbx_description
1 polymer ?
#
loop_
_entity_poly.entity_id
_entity_poly.type
_entity_poly.pdbx_seq_one_letter_code
_entity_poly.pdbx_strand_id
1 'polypeptide(L)' 'MSNESVPPVTAATAPLENPPTDKDLLHAHIEGDSSAFGTLIARHRDRLWAVALRTTGDPD' A
#
# COMPACT_ATOMS: atom_id res chain seq x y z
N MET A 1 34.01 -5.07 -1.71
CA MET A 1 33.24 -3.81 -1.68
C MET A 1 33.41 -3.18 -3.06
N SER A 2 32.41 -3.02 -3.92
CA SER A 2 31.08 -2.49 -3.66
C SER A 2 30.15 -2.96 -4.77
N ASN A 3 29.17 -3.81 -4.44
CA ASN A 3 27.95 -3.86 -5.24
C ASN A 3 27.08 -2.77 -4.64
N GLU A 4 27.15 -1.58 -5.24
CA GLU A 4 26.16 -0.53 -5.04
C GLU A 4 24.83 -1.10 -5.51
N SER A 5 24.10 -1.72 -4.58
CA SER A 5 22.71 -2.10 -4.79
C SER A 5 21.92 -0.80 -4.75
N VAL A 6 21.93 -0.07 -5.85
CA VAL A 6 21.02 1.05 -6.09
C VAL A 6 19.61 0.46 -5.97
N PRO A 7 18.78 0.83 -4.98
CA PRO A 7 17.37 0.51 -5.06
C PRO A 7 16.81 1.19 -6.33
N PRO A 8 15.97 0.53 -7.13
CA PRO A 8 15.41 1.15 -8.33
C PRO A 8 14.47 2.29 -7.91
N VAL A 9 15.05 3.48 -7.74
CA VAL A 9 14.31 4.72 -7.82
C VAL A 9 13.81 4.81 -9.27
N THR A 10 12.51 5.04 -9.44
CA THR A 10 11.79 5.28 -10.71
C THR A 10 11.12 4.08 -11.39
N ALA A 11 10.11 3.48 -10.74
CA ALA A 11 9.07 2.68 -11.43
C ALA A 11 7.75 3.46 -11.62
N ALA A 12 7.80 4.80 -11.65
CA ALA A 12 6.63 5.58 -12.03
C ALA A 12 6.63 5.80 -13.56
N THR A 13 5.54 5.38 -14.21
CA THR A 13 5.04 5.82 -15.54
C THR A 13 5.15 4.82 -16.70
N ALA A 14 4.64 3.60 -16.52
CA ALA A 14 3.92 2.93 -17.61
C ALA A 14 2.42 2.98 -17.26
N PRO A 15 1.51 3.42 -18.15
CA PRO A 15 0.07 3.26 -17.94
C PRO A 15 -0.22 1.76 -17.86
N LEU A 16 -0.31 1.22 -16.64
CA LEU A 16 -0.59 -0.19 -16.44
C LEU A 16 -2.06 -0.43 -16.83
N GLU A 17 -2.27 -1.16 -17.93
CA GLU A 17 -3.56 -1.71 -18.36
C GLU A 17 -4.26 -2.53 -17.27
N ASN A 18 -3.55 -2.87 -16.20
CA ASN A 18 -4.07 -3.47 -14.99
C ASN A 18 -3.67 -2.60 -13.78
N PRO A 19 -4.63 -2.04 -13.04
CA PRO A 19 -4.31 -1.31 -11.82
C PRO A 19 -3.56 -2.26 -10.85
N PRO A 20 -2.52 -1.79 -10.15
CA PRO A 20 -1.73 -2.61 -9.24
C PRO A 20 -2.64 -3.25 -8.20
N THR A 21 -2.41 -4.54 -7.95
CA THR A 21 -3.16 -5.31 -6.97
C THR A 21 -2.75 -4.89 -5.55
N ASP A 22 -3.58 -5.20 -4.55
CA ASP A 22 -3.27 -4.85 -3.16
C ASP A 22 -1.95 -5.47 -2.68
N LYS A 23 -1.58 -6.63 -3.24
CA LYS A 23 -0.30 -7.30 -2.98
C LYS A 23 0.89 -6.50 -3.53
N ASP A 24 0.75 -5.95 -4.73
CA ASP A 24 1.79 -5.13 -5.36
C ASP A 24 1.98 -3.82 -4.59
N LEU A 25 0.88 -3.22 -4.12
CA LEU A 25 0.93 -2.02 -3.27
C LEU A 25 1.59 -2.29 -1.91
N LEU A 26 1.38 -3.47 -1.31
CA LEU A 26 2.07 -3.87 -0.08
C LEU A 26 3.57 -4.07 -0.31
N HIS A 27 3.96 -4.70 -1.42
CA HIS A 27 5.36 -4.90 -1.77
C HIS A 27 6.08 -3.57 -1.96
N ALA A 28 5.49 -2.66 -2.75
CA ALA A 28 6.01 -1.31 -2.94
C ALA A 28 6.16 -0.55 -1.62
N HIS A 29 5.20 -0.71 -0.69
CA HIS A 29 5.30 -0.09 0.63
C HIS A 29 6.47 -0.60 1.47
N ILE A 30 6.73 -1.92 1.45
CA ILE A 30 7.87 -2.53 2.14
C ILE A 30 9.20 -2.07 1.52
N GLU A 31 9.22 -1.85 0.21
CA GLU A 31 10.38 -1.29 -0.52
C GLU A 31 10.60 0.21 -0.25
N GLY A 32 9.68 0.87 0.45
CA GLY A 32 9.82 2.26 0.90
C GLY A 32 8.77 3.23 0.34
N ASP A 33 7.86 2.78 -0.52
CA ASP A 33 6.80 3.62 -1.07
C ASP A 33 5.68 3.86 -0.03
N SER A 34 5.76 4.99 0.66
CA SER A 34 4.75 5.38 1.65
C SER A 34 3.38 5.73 1.02
N SER A 35 3.33 6.02 -0.28
CA SER A 35 2.08 6.35 -0.99
C SER A 35 1.24 5.11 -1.35
N ALA A 36 1.91 3.96 -1.51
CA ALA A 36 1.26 2.70 -1.85
C ALA A 36 0.28 2.24 -0.75
N PHE A 37 0.66 2.41 0.52
CA PHE A 37 -0.24 2.13 1.66
C PHE A 37 -1.46 3.06 1.67
N GLY A 38 -1.28 4.34 1.37
CA GLY A 38 -2.39 5.30 1.25
C GLY A 38 -3.39 4.90 0.15
N THR A 39 -2.90 4.37 -0.97
CA THR A 39 -3.73 3.86 -2.06
C THR A 39 -4.55 2.64 -1.63
N LEU A 40 -3.96 1.74 -0.83
CA LEU A 40 -4.64 0.56 -0.28
C LEU A 40 -5.74 0.97 0.72
N ILE A 41 -5.44 1.88 1.65
CA ILE A 41 -6.42 2.41 2.61
C ILE A 41 -7.58 3.13 1.90
N ALA A 42 -7.30 3.90 0.84
CA ALA A 42 -8.34 4.60 0.09
C ALA A 42 -9.35 3.63 -0.56
N ARG A 43 -8.90 2.46 -1.05
CA ARG A 43 -9.76 1.42 -1.62
C ARG A 43 -10.59 0.67 -0.57
N HIS A 44 -10.03 0.45 0.61
CA HIS A 44 -10.64 -0.39 1.65
C HIS A 44 -11.19 0.38 2.84
N ARG A 45 -11.34 1.71 2.72
CA ARG A 45 -11.74 2.60 3.80
C ARG A 45 -13.00 2.13 4.51
N ASP A 46 -14.04 1.76 3.77
CA ASP A 46 -15.32 1.35 4.37
C ASP A 46 -15.19 0.06 5.18
N ARG A 47 -14.38 -0.90 4.72
CA ARG A 47 -14.11 -2.14 5.46
C ARG A 47 -13.28 -1.86 6.70
N LEU A 48 -12.25 -1.02 6.59
CA LEU A 48 -11.43 -0.63 7.74
C LEU A 48 -12.23 0.15 8.77
N TRP A 49 -13.18 1.00 8.32
CA TRP A 49 -14.09 1.71 9.19
C TRP A 49 -15.04 0.76 9.92
N ALA A 50 -15.59 -0.24 9.23
CA ALA A 50 -16.41 -1.27 9.86
C ALA A 50 -15.64 -2.10 10.90
N VAL A 51 -14.37 -2.42 10.62
CA VAL A 51 -13.49 -3.12 11.57
C VAL A 51 -13.17 -2.23 12.76
N ALA A 52 -12.76 -0.99 12.53
CA ALA A 52 -12.47 -0.03 13.59
C ALA A 52 -13.70 0.15 14.50
N LEU A 53 -14.87 0.39 13.92
CA LEU A 53 -16.12 0.54 14.66
C LEU A 53 -16.49 -0.73 15.43
N ARG A 54 -16.21 -1.93 14.90
CA ARG A 54 -16.43 -3.18 15.62
C ARG A 54 -15.47 -3.38 16.80
N THR A 55 -14.23 -2.91 16.69
CA THR A 55 -13.21 -3.10 17.72
C THR A 55 -13.22 -2.00 18.78
N THR A 56 -13.50 -0.74 18.40
CA THR A 56 -13.56 0.39 19.34
C THR A 56 -14.97 0.77 19.76
N GLY A 57 -15.99 0.24 19.08
CA GLY A 57 -17.40 0.42 19.41
C GLY A 57 -18.00 -0.75 20.17
N ASP A 58 -17.18 -1.59 20.82
CA ASP A 58 -17.68 -2.53 21.84
C ASP A 58 -18.15 -1.70 23.04
N PRO A 59 -19.47 -1.58 23.28
CA PRO A 59 -20.02 -0.81 24.37
C PRO A 59 -20.34 -1.79 25.51
N ASP A 60 -19.32 -2.20 26.27
CA ASP A 60 -19.55 -2.72 27.63
C ASP A 60 -19.41 -1.57 28.64
#